data_AF-A0A0S4KUX8-F1
#
_entry.id   AF-A0A0S4KUX8-F1
#
_cell.length_a   1.000
_cell.length_b   1.000
_cell.length_c   1.000
_cell.angle_alpha   90.00
_cell.angle_beta   90.00
_cell.angle_gamma   90.00
#
_symmetry.space_group_name_H-M   'P 1'
#
loop_
_entity.id
_entity.type
_entity.pdbx_description
1 polymer ?
#
loop_
_entity_poly.entity_id
_entity_poly.type
_entity_poly.pdbx_seq_one_letter_code
_entity_poly.pdbx_strand_id
1 'polypeptide(L)'
;MDGMKSPYFPDFESSSFFDFLAEHRPGLLPGAGKTASAGRAVPPEQTAQGAHLTVPHATTVLAVKYRDGVVIAGDRRATEGFQIADRRIEKVFKIDDWSAMAIAGAAGPCIEMAKLFQTELEHYEKLEGVPLSCEGKANKLGQMVKANLPLAFQGLIVMPLFAGYDVKRGEGRIFKYDLAGGRYEESDYHAIGSGGKDARNTMREHFRKSMAEPDALDLALTALYNAADDDVGTGGPDLVRGIYPTAKFVTAQGIVDVSDEKVRSVYDGLIAARRSREA
;
A
#
# COMPACT_ATOMS: atom_id res chain seq x y z
N MET A 1 11.12 -47.53 -10.64
CA MET A 1 9.72 -47.09 -10.80
C MET A 1 9.80 -45.61 -11.08
N ASP A 2 9.78 -45.24 -12.37
CA ASP A 2 9.69 -43.85 -12.80
C ASP A 2 8.42 -43.24 -12.23
N GLY A 3 8.58 -42.27 -11.34
CA GLY A 3 7.46 -41.49 -10.83
C GLY A 3 6.83 -40.74 -12.00
N MET A 4 5.53 -40.95 -12.22
CA MET A 4 4.75 -40.14 -13.16
C MET A 4 4.91 -38.67 -12.79
N LYS A 5 5.70 -37.94 -13.57
CA LYS A 5 5.75 -36.49 -13.53
C LYS A 5 4.40 -35.98 -14.05
N SER A 6 3.61 -35.40 -13.17
CA SER A 6 2.39 -34.69 -13.56
C SER A 6 2.78 -33.53 -14.48
N PRO A 7 2.13 -33.34 -15.64
CA PRO A 7 2.42 -32.23 -16.56
C PRO A 7 2.15 -30.84 -15.94
N TYR A 8 1.60 -30.79 -14.73
CA TYR A 8 1.32 -29.56 -13.98
C TYR A 8 2.37 -29.21 -12.91
N PHE A 9 3.33 -30.09 -12.66
CA PHE A 9 4.47 -29.85 -11.77
C PHE A 9 5.78 -30.15 -12.52
N PRO A 10 6.22 -29.28 -13.44
CA PRO A 10 7.62 -29.31 -13.83
C PRO A 10 8.46 -29.00 -12.59
N ASP A 11 9.66 -29.55 -12.54
CA ASP A 11 10.58 -29.48 -11.40
C ASP A 11 10.90 -28.01 -11.04
N PHE A 12 10.04 -27.34 -10.27
CA PHE A 12 10.30 -25.97 -9.83
C PHE A 12 11.27 -26.04 -8.66
N GLU A 13 12.53 -25.72 -8.93
CA GLU A 13 13.55 -25.63 -7.88
C GLU A 13 13.29 -24.48 -6.88
N SER A 14 12.33 -23.59 -7.16
CA SER A 14 12.00 -22.45 -6.30
C SER A 14 10.50 -22.34 -5.99
N SER A 15 10.16 -22.05 -4.74
CA SER A 15 8.79 -21.86 -4.24
C SER A 15 8.30 -20.42 -4.46
N SER A 16 8.60 -19.86 -5.63
CA SER A 16 8.39 -18.46 -6.01
C SER A 16 7.48 -18.38 -7.23
N PHE A 17 6.25 -17.91 -7.03
CA PHE A 17 5.29 -17.72 -8.12
C PHE A 17 5.74 -16.60 -9.06
N PHE A 18 6.39 -15.57 -8.52
CA PHE A 18 6.98 -14.49 -9.30
C PHE A 18 8.03 -15.03 -10.28
N ASP A 19 8.95 -15.87 -9.81
CA ASP A 19 9.99 -16.45 -10.66
C ASP A 19 9.38 -17.44 -11.68
N PHE A 20 8.36 -18.20 -11.26
CA PHE A 20 7.58 -19.05 -12.17
C PHE A 20 6.97 -18.24 -13.32
N LEU A 21 6.33 -17.10 -13.04
CA LEU A 21 5.78 -16.23 -14.07
C LEU A 21 6.89 -15.62 -14.94
N ALA A 22 7.99 -15.18 -14.35
CA ALA A 22 9.11 -14.61 -15.10
C ALA A 22 9.68 -15.58 -16.14
N GLU A 23 9.79 -16.86 -15.79
CA GLU A 23 10.33 -17.89 -16.66
C GLU A 23 9.30 -18.38 -17.69
N HIS A 24 8.06 -18.68 -17.26
CA HIS A 24 7.10 -19.41 -18.09
C HIS A 24 6.05 -18.53 -18.75
N ARG A 25 5.72 -17.39 -18.14
CA ARG A 25 4.62 -16.50 -18.55
C ARG A 25 4.96 -15.02 -18.31
N PRO A 26 6.09 -14.50 -18.87
CA PRO A 26 6.56 -13.16 -18.56
C PRO A 26 5.54 -12.07 -18.89
N GLY A 27 4.64 -12.29 -19.85
CA GLY A 27 3.54 -11.40 -20.21
C GLY A 27 2.50 -11.15 -19.10
N LEU A 28 2.51 -11.92 -18.01
CA LEU A 28 1.63 -11.74 -16.85
C LEU A 28 2.28 -10.94 -15.71
N LEU A 29 3.57 -10.60 -15.83
CA LEU A 29 4.23 -9.74 -14.85
C LEU A 29 3.72 -8.29 -14.97
N PRO A 30 3.65 -7.54 -13.86
CA PRO A 30 3.32 -6.12 -13.89
C PRO A 30 4.22 -5.38 -14.89
N GLY A 31 3.61 -4.66 -15.82
CA GLY A 31 4.32 -3.94 -16.88
C GLY A 31 4.66 -4.72 -18.14
N ALA A 32 4.39 -6.02 -18.20
CA ALA A 32 4.61 -6.82 -19.40
C ALA A 32 3.45 -6.73 -20.42
N GLY A 33 2.32 -6.13 -20.02
CA GLY A 33 1.20 -5.85 -20.90
C GLY A 33 1.58 -4.85 -22.00
N LYS A 34 1.39 -5.22 -23.27
CA LYS A 34 1.29 -4.24 -24.37
C LYS A 34 0.16 -3.28 -24.01
N THR A 35 0.49 -2.04 -23.63
CA THR A 35 -0.37 -0.85 -23.57
C THR A 35 -1.85 -1.11 -23.96
N ALA A 36 -2.61 -1.74 -23.06
CA ALA A 36 -3.99 -2.11 -23.34
C ALA A 36 -4.91 -0.99 -22.88
N SER A 37 -5.15 -0.06 -23.81
CA SER A 37 -6.42 0.64 -24.02
C SER A 37 -7.26 1.02 -22.79
N ALA A 38 -6.95 2.16 -22.18
CA ALA A 38 -7.94 2.98 -21.49
C ALA A 38 -7.59 4.45 -21.74
N GLY A 39 -7.73 4.89 -22.99
CA GLY A 39 -7.46 6.26 -23.40
C GLY A 39 -8.23 6.59 -24.66
N ARG A 40 -9.29 7.38 -24.50
CA ARG A 40 -10.07 8.00 -25.58
C ARG A 40 -9.09 8.62 -26.58
N ALA A 41 -9.26 8.32 -27.87
CA ALA A 41 -8.39 8.85 -28.92
C ALA A 41 -8.37 10.39 -28.87
N VAL A 42 -7.20 10.96 -28.57
CA VAL A 42 -6.95 12.40 -28.67
C VAL A 42 -6.66 12.69 -30.15
N PRO A 43 -7.30 13.69 -30.78
CA PRO A 43 -7.06 14.04 -32.18
C PRO A 43 -5.58 14.42 -32.43
N PRO A 44 -5.06 14.24 -33.67
CA PRO A 44 -3.62 14.20 -33.96
C PRO A 44 -2.87 15.55 -33.93
N GLU A 45 -3.38 16.59 -33.29
CA GLU A 45 -2.84 17.95 -33.44
C GLU A 45 -1.94 18.43 -32.27
N GLN A 46 -1.60 17.55 -31.33
CA GLN A 46 -0.73 17.88 -30.18
C GLN A 46 0.51 16.98 -30.09
N THR A 47 1.16 16.72 -31.23
CA THR A 47 2.50 16.11 -31.27
C THR A 47 3.60 17.17 -31.26
N ALA A 48 3.84 17.77 -30.08
CA ALA A 48 5.09 18.43 -29.73
C ALA A 48 5.17 18.56 -28.20
N GLN A 49 6.30 18.17 -27.61
CA GLN A 49 6.58 17.92 -26.18
C GLN A 49 6.13 16.55 -25.65
N GLY A 50 7.09 15.79 -25.12
CA GLY A 50 6.98 14.37 -24.73
C GLY A 50 5.69 14.03 -23.99
N ALA A 51 4.91 13.12 -24.57
CA ALA A 51 3.66 12.65 -24.02
C ALA A 51 3.92 11.90 -22.70
N HIS A 52 3.77 12.60 -21.57
CA HIS A 52 3.75 11.98 -20.26
C HIS A 52 2.42 11.24 -20.12
N LEU A 53 2.45 9.92 -20.03
CA LEU A 53 1.26 9.12 -19.78
C LEU A 53 0.65 9.59 -18.46
N THR A 54 -0.52 10.22 -18.50
CA THR A 54 -1.22 10.68 -17.29
C THR A 54 -2.09 9.53 -16.82
N VAL A 55 -1.58 8.78 -15.84
CA VAL A 55 -2.31 7.71 -15.16
C VAL A 55 -2.78 8.19 -13.79
N PRO A 56 -3.86 7.63 -13.21
CA PRO A 56 -4.25 7.96 -11.84
C PRO A 56 -3.08 7.74 -10.88
N HIS A 57 -2.67 8.83 -10.23
CA HIS A 57 -1.58 8.87 -9.27
C HIS A 57 -1.93 9.84 -8.13
N ALA A 58 -0.99 10.00 -7.20
CA ALA A 58 -1.13 10.73 -5.95
C ALA A 58 -1.97 10.01 -4.89
N THR A 59 -1.45 10.02 -3.67
CA THR A 59 -2.00 9.34 -2.51
C THR A 59 -1.20 9.72 -1.28
N THR A 60 -1.77 9.51 -0.11
CA THR A 60 -1.03 9.39 1.14
C THR A 60 -1.43 8.11 1.85
N VAL A 61 -0.42 7.30 2.17
CA VAL A 61 -0.60 6.10 3.01
C VAL A 61 0.44 6.13 4.12
N LEU A 62 0.08 5.55 5.27
CA LEU A 62 0.90 5.58 6.46
C LEU A 62 0.73 4.32 7.31
N ALA A 63 1.68 4.11 8.21
CA ALA A 63 1.61 3.09 9.24
C ALA A 63 2.16 3.62 10.56
N VAL A 64 1.58 3.18 11.67
CA VAL A 64 1.95 3.56 13.03
C VAL A 64 2.00 2.31 13.90
N LYS A 65 3.15 2.05 14.52
CA LYS A 65 3.32 0.99 15.52
C LYS A 65 2.69 1.44 16.83
N TYR A 66 1.98 0.54 17.49
CA TYR A 66 1.38 0.76 18.80
C TYR A 66 1.64 -0.44 19.71
N ARG A 67 1.16 -0.39 20.96
CA ARG A 67 1.48 -1.42 21.98
C ARG A 67 1.24 -2.85 21.50
N ASP A 68 0.13 -3.10 20.82
CA ASP A 68 -0.34 -4.46 20.52
C ASP A 68 -0.10 -4.85 19.05
N GLY A 69 0.45 -3.95 18.22
CA GLY A 69 0.64 -4.21 16.79
C GLY A 69 0.97 -2.98 15.95
N VAL A 70 0.42 -2.94 14.74
CA VAL A 70 0.58 -1.83 13.80
C VAL A 70 -0.77 -1.49 13.16
N VAL A 71 -1.08 -0.20 13.03
CA VAL A 71 -2.17 0.29 12.19
C VAL A 71 -1.60 0.78 10.87
N ILE A 72 -2.22 0.40 9.76
CA ILE A 72 -1.89 0.91 8.42
C ILE A 72 -3.14 1.57 7.84
N ALA A 73 -2.97 2.75 7.22
CA ALA A 73 -4.08 3.54 6.73
C ALA A 73 -3.74 4.25 5.40
N GLY A 74 -4.78 4.59 4.64
CA GLY A 74 -4.63 5.27 3.36
C GLY A 74 -5.85 6.11 3.00
N ASP A 75 -5.62 7.25 2.37
CA ASP A 75 -6.68 8.09 1.84
C ASP A 75 -7.35 7.45 0.61
N ARG A 76 -8.46 8.04 0.12
CA ARG A 76 -9.29 7.44 -0.94
C ARG A 76 -9.26 8.17 -2.28
N ARG A 77 -8.50 9.25 -2.43
CA ARG A 77 -8.46 10.05 -3.66
C ARG A 77 -7.44 9.50 -4.66
N ALA A 78 -7.78 9.49 -5.93
CA ALA A 78 -6.82 9.35 -7.02
C ALA A 78 -6.98 10.53 -7.97
N THR A 79 -5.85 11.05 -8.48
CA THR A 79 -5.83 12.22 -9.37
C THR A 79 -5.19 11.89 -10.71
N GLU A 80 -5.71 12.47 -11.78
CA GLU A 80 -5.09 12.49 -13.11
C GLU A 80 -4.78 13.95 -13.44
N GLY A 81 -3.51 14.34 -13.29
CA GLY A 81 -3.13 15.76 -13.32
C GLY A 81 -3.86 16.53 -12.22
N PHE A 82 -4.69 17.51 -12.61
CA PHE A 82 -5.48 18.32 -11.68
C PHE A 82 -6.93 17.83 -11.49
N GLN A 83 -7.29 16.70 -12.10
CA GLN A 83 -8.65 16.15 -12.02
C GLN A 83 -8.71 15.03 -10.98
N ILE A 84 -9.81 14.97 -10.22
CA ILE A 84 -10.09 13.82 -9.35
C ILE A 84 -10.65 12.69 -10.22
N ALA A 85 -9.81 11.68 -10.48
CA ALA A 85 -10.16 10.50 -11.25
C ALA A 85 -11.03 9.54 -10.43
N ASP A 86 -10.71 9.35 -9.15
CA ASP A 86 -11.48 8.50 -8.23
C ASP A 86 -11.50 9.09 -6.81
N ARG A 87 -12.56 8.79 -6.06
CA ARG A 87 -12.74 9.15 -4.64
C ARG A 87 -12.85 7.93 -3.72
N ARG A 88 -12.86 6.71 -4.25
CA ARG A 88 -13.10 5.47 -3.50
C ARG A 88 -12.02 4.43 -3.70
N ILE A 89 -10.84 4.81 -4.20
CA ILE A 89 -9.77 3.85 -4.44
C ILE A 89 -9.33 3.20 -3.12
N GLU A 90 -9.24 1.87 -3.10
CA GLU A 90 -8.67 1.11 -1.97
C GLU A 90 -7.15 1.09 -2.12
N LYS A 91 -6.44 1.45 -1.06
CA LYS A 91 -4.97 1.56 -1.10
C LYS A 91 -4.27 0.70 -0.07
N VAL A 92 -5.03 0.14 0.87
CA VAL A 92 -4.52 -0.69 1.96
C VAL A 92 -5.05 -2.10 1.74
N PHE A 93 -4.17 -3.05 1.50
CA PHE A 93 -4.50 -4.42 1.14
C PHE A 93 -4.11 -5.35 2.28
N LYS A 94 -5.00 -6.26 2.66
CA LYS A 94 -4.61 -7.46 3.40
C LYS A 94 -3.67 -8.26 2.52
N ILE A 95 -2.50 -8.65 3.01
CA ILE A 95 -1.52 -9.43 2.24
C ILE A 95 -1.55 -10.89 2.66
N ASP A 96 -1.60 -11.14 3.97
CA ASP A 96 -1.85 -12.44 4.57
C ASP A 96 -2.50 -12.24 5.94
N ASP A 97 -2.59 -13.29 6.76
CA ASP A 97 -3.26 -13.22 8.06
C ASP A 97 -2.59 -12.27 9.08
N TRP A 98 -1.29 -12.01 8.95
CA TRP A 98 -0.51 -11.14 9.83
C TRP A 98 0.23 -10.04 9.08
N SER A 99 -0.21 -9.68 7.87
CA SER A 99 0.41 -8.58 7.15
C SER A 99 -0.53 -7.82 6.23
N ALA A 100 -0.20 -6.56 6.01
CA ALA A 100 -0.88 -5.64 5.15
C ALA A 100 0.14 -4.80 4.36
N MET A 101 -0.29 -4.30 3.21
CA MET A 101 0.51 -3.40 2.39
C MET A 101 -0.34 -2.23 1.95
N ALA A 102 0.19 -1.04 2.10
CA ALA A 102 -0.36 0.15 1.45
C ALA A 102 0.51 0.55 0.27
N ILE A 103 -0.10 1.12 -0.77
CA ILE A 103 0.58 1.43 -2.03
C ILE A 103 0.41 2.88 -2.44
N ALA A 104 1.48 3.44 -2.99
CA ALA A 104 1.53 4.79 -3.52
C ALA A 104 2.19 4.85 -4.89
N GLY A 105 1.62 5.64 -5.80
CA GLY A 105 2.11 5.80 -7.16
C GLY A 105 1.01 5.56 -8.20
N ALA A 106 1.37 4.96 -9.34
CA ALA A 106 0.45 4.66 -10.42
C ALA A 106 -0.54 3.57 -10.01
N ALA A 107 -1.84 3.90 -9.97
CA ALA A 107 -2.88 3.07 -9.37
C ALA A 107 -2.94 1.62 -9.94
N GLY A 108 -2.92 1.47 -11.26
CA GLY A 108 -2.96 0.16 -11.92
C GLY A 108 -1.78 -0.74 -11.51
N PRO A 109 -0.52 -0.33 -11.80
CA PRO A 109 0.68 -1.06 -11.37
C PRO A 109 0.73 -1.35 -9.87
N CYS A 110 0.27 -0.41 -9.04
CA CYS A 110 0.17 -0.59 -7.60
C CYS A 110 -0.77 -1.77 -7.25
N ILE A 111 -1.99 -1.78 -7.79
CA ILE A 111 -3.00 -2.82 -7.53
C ILE A 111 -2.51 -4.19 -8.02
N GLU A 112 -1.87 -4.24 -9.19
CA GLU A 112 -1.27 -5.46 -9.73
C GLU A 112 -0.18 -6.01 -8.82
N MET A 113 0.72 -5.15 -8.33
CA MET A 113 1.77 -5.55 -7.40
C MET A 113 1.19 -6.12 -6.10
N ALA A 114 0.13 -5.50 -5.55
CA ALA A 114 -0.53 -6.01 -4.34
C ALA A 114 -1.13 -7.41 -4.53
N LYS A 115 -1.83 -7.63 -5.64
CA LYS A 115 -2.43 -8.94 -5.97
C LYS A 115 -1.38 -10.01 -6.24
N LEU A 116 -0.32 -9.64 -6.97
CA LEU A 116 0.77 -10.57 -7.23
C LEU A 116 1.51 -10.94 -5.95
N PHE A 117 1.69 -9.99 -5.03
CA PHE A 117 2.35 -10.26 -3.76
C PHE A 117 1.50 -11.17 -2.85
N GLN A 118 0.19 -10.95 -2.78
CA GLN A 118 -0.73 -11.90 -2.11
C GLN A 118 -0.58 -13.31 -2.67
N THR A 119 -0.59 -13.44 -4.00
CA THR A 119 -0.49 -14.73 -4.68
C THR A 119 0.86 -15.40 -4.44
N GLU A 120 1.96 -14.64 -4.47
CA GLU A 120 3.32 -15.10 -4.16
C GLU A 120 3.39 -15.72 -2.76
N LEU A 121 2.84 -15.04 -1.75
CA LEU A 121 2.89 -15.54 -0.37
C LEU A 121 2.01 -16.77 -0.17
N GLU A 122 0.79 -16.76 -0.69
CA GLU A 122 -0.08 -17.93 -0.65
C GLU A 122 0.51 -19.13 -1.39
N HIS A 123 1.18 -18.89 -2.51
CA HIS A 123 1.83 -19.94 -3.29
C HIS A 123 2.98 -20.57 -2.49
N TYR A 124 3.85 -19.74 -1.91
CA TYR A 124 4.93 -20.21 -1.04
C TYR A 124 4.39 -21.05 0.11
N GLU A 125 3.37 -20.57 0.83
CA GLU A 125 2.79 -21.28 1.97
C GLU A 125 2.18 -22.62 1.56
N LYS A 126 1.50 -22.69 0.40
CA LYS A 126 0.92 -23.95 -0.11
C LYS A 126 1.98 -24.99 -0.51
N LEU A 127 3.16 -24.55 -0.95
CA LEU A 127 4.26 -25.44 -1.32
C LEU A 127 5.09 -25.89 -0.12
N GLU A 128 5.47 -24.95 0.74
CA GLU A 128 6.34 -25.22 1.89
C GLU A 128 5.58 -25.71 3.12
N GLY A 129 4.25 -25.56 3.14
CA GLY A 129 3.39 -25.88 4.27
C GLY A 129 3.55 -24.93 5.46
N VAL A 130 4.33 -23.86 5.32
CA VAL A 130 4.58 -22.85 6.35
C VAL A 130 4.62 -21.45 5.74
N PRO A 131 4.10 -20.42 6.43
CA PRO A 131 4.17 -19.05 5.95
C PRO A 131 5.61 -18.49 6.07
N LEU A 132 5.95 -17.56 5.19
CA LEU A 132 7.19 -16.80 5.30
C LEU A 132 7.26 -16.01 6.62
N SER A 133 8.47 -15.80 7.13
CA SER A 133 8.70 -14.85 8.22
C SER A 133 8.36 -13.41 7.78
N CYS A 134 8.10 -12.52 8.74
CA CYS A 134 7.86 -11.10 8.43
C CYS A 134 9.00 -10.50 7.58
N GLU A 135 10.26 -10.86 7.87
CA GLU A 135 11.43 -10.44 7.10
C GLU A 135 11.49 -11.08 5.72
N GLY A 136 11.12 -12.36 5.60
CA GLY A 136 11.04 -13.07 4.32
C GLY A 136 10.03 -12.44 3.37
N LYS A 137 8.82 -12.14 3.89
CA LYS A 137 7.77 -11.41 3.17
C LYS A 137 8.28 -10.05 2.68
N ALA A 138 8.91 -9.29 3.58
CA ALA A 138 9.43 -7.98 3.26
C ALA A 138 10.57 -8.04 2.21
N ASN A 139 11.46 -9.04 2.29
CA ASN A 139 12.50 -9.24 1.28
C ASN A 139 11.92 -9.59 -0.10
N LYS A 140 10.89 -10.45 -0.15
CA LYS A 140 10.17 -10.80 -1.39
C LYS A 140 9.54 -9.58 -2.03
N LEU A 141 8.89 -8.73 -1.24
CA LEU A 141 8.34 -7.47 -1.75
C LEU A 141 9.43 -6.54 -2.32
N GLY A 142 10.60 -6.45 -1.67
CA GLY A 142 11.73 -5.68 -2.19
C GLY A 142 12.22 -6.16 -3.57
N GLN A 143 12.22 -7.49 -3.80
CA GLN A 143 12.55 -8.06 -5.10
C GLN A 143 11.52 -7.67 -6.18
N MET A 144 10.24 -7.69 -5.85
CA MET A 144 9.16 -7.26 -6.77
C MET A 144 9.25 -5.76 -7.09
N VAL A 145 9.57 -4.92 -6.10
CA VAL A 145 9.81 -3.48 -6.32
C VAL A 145 11.00 -3.25 -7.24
N LYS A 146 12.11 -3.97 -7.01
CA LYS A 146 13.28 -3.93 -7.90
C LYS A 146 12.94 -4.33 -9.33
N ALA A 147 12.12 -5.36 -9.51
CA ALA A 147 11.68 -5.81 -10.83
C ALA A 147 10.82 -4.76 -11.56
N ASN A 148 10.13 -3.88 -10.81
CA ASN A 148 9.35 -2.76 -11.36
C ASN A 148 10.21 -1.54 -11.77
N LEU A 149 11.52 -1.52 -11.47
CA LEU A 149 12.40 -0.37 -11.75
C LEU A 149 12.35 0.13 -13.21
N PRO A 150 12.28 -0.73 -14.26
CA PRO A 150 12.13 -0.26 -15.64
C PRO A 150 10.85 0.55 -15.89
N LEU A 151 9.74 0.21 -15.22
CA LEU A 151 8.49 0.96 -15.30
C LEU A 151 8.54 2.26 -14.51
N ALA A 152 9.28 2.28 -13.39
CA ALA A 152 9.48 3.51 -12.63
C ALA A 152 10.19 4.59 -13.48
N PHE A 153 11.16 4.20 -14.32
CA PHE A 153 11.78 5.13 -15.29
C PHE A 153 10.82 5.65 -16.37
N GLN A 154 9.69 4.98 -16.57
CA GLN A 154 8.61 5.41 -17.48
C GLN A 154 7.51 6.20 -16.74
N GLY A 155 7.73 6.56 -15.47
CA GLY A 155 6.76 7.30 -14.64
C GLY A 155 5.70 6.43 -13.96
N LEU A 156 5.73 5.11 -14.17
CA LEU A 156 4.80 4.15 -13.54
C LEU A 156 5.37 3.67 -12.20
N ILE A 157 5.54 4.62 -11.28
CA ILE A 157 6.13 4.40 -9.96
C ILE A 157 5.17 3.57 -9.10
N VAL A 158 5.73 2.60 -8.36
CA VAL A 158 5.05 1.88 -7.29
C VAL A 158 5.92 1.94 -6.04
N MET A 159 5.39 2.54 -4.98
CA MET A 159 6.02 2.63 -3.67
C MET A 159 5.13 1.93 -2.66
N PRO A 160 5.49 0.73 -2.20
CA PRO A 160 4.75 0.07 -1.14
C PRO A 160 5.23 0.52 0.25
N LEU A 161 4.32 0.46 1.21
CA LEU A 161 4.56 0.50 2.64
C LEU A 161 4.01 -0.81 3.22
N PHE A 162 4.89 -1.63 3.77
CA PHE A 162 4.51 -2.94 4.31
C PHE A 162 4.44 -2.88 5.83
N ALA A 163 3.37 -3.43 6.39
CA ALA A 163 3.15 -3.53 7.82
C ALA A 163 2.78 -4.97 8.17
N GLY A 164 3.44 -5.54 9.17
CA GLY A 164 3.16 -6.91 9.60
C GLY A 164 3.30 -7.09 11.10
N TYR A 165 2.66 -8.12 11.63
CA TYR A 165 2.90 -8.57 12.99
C TYR A 165 3.90 -9.73 12.98
N ASP A 166 5.04 -9.55 13.62
CA ASP A 166 6.04 -10.59 13.76
C ASP A 166 5.66 -11.48 14.96
N VAL A 167 5.00 -12.60 14.67
CA VAL A 167 4.52 -13.55 15.68
C VAL A 167 5.66 -14.08 16.57
N LYS A 168 6.88 -14.20 16.05
CA LYS A 168 8.03 -14.69 16.83
C LYS A 168 8.52 -13.63 17.81
N ARG A 169 8.50 -12.35 17.42
CA ARG A 169 8.92 -11.23 18.26
C ARG A 169 7.81 -10.66 19.13
N GLY A 170 6.55 -10.93 18.78
CA GLY A 170 5.38 -10.39 19.47
C GLY A 170 5.17 -8.89 19.22
N GLU A 171 5.59 -8.36 18.06
CA GLU A 171 5.52 -6.92 17.78
C GLU A 171 5.09 -6.59 16.34
N GLY A 172 4.44 -5.44 16.17
CA GLY A 172 4.23 -4.82 14.86
C GLY A 172 5.54 -4.30 14.27
N ARG A 173 5.70 -4.46 12.94
CA ARG A 173 6.86 -4.04 12.17
C ARG A 173 6.43 -3.29 10.91
N ILE A 174 7.20 -2.28 10.54
CA ILE A 174 6.95 -1.41 9.38
C ILE A 174 8.17 -1.43 8.47
N PHE A 175 7.96 -1.61 7.18
CA PHE A 175 9.02 -1.59 6.18
C PHE A 175 8.67 -0.66 5.03
N LYS A 176 9.60 0.23 4.71
CA LYS A 176 9.56 1.07 3.51
C LYS A 176 10.53 0.56 2.45
N TYR A 177 10.29 0.99 1.22
CA TYR A 177 11.08 0.58 0.07
C TYR A 177 11.52 1.79 -0.75
N ASP A 178 12.75 1.75 -1.27
CA ASP A 178 13.15 2.62 -2.37
C ASP A 178 12.83 2.00 -3.73
N LEU A 179 12.95 2.78 -4.80
CA LEU A 179 12.62 2.32 -6.16
C LEU A 179 13.58 1.25 -6.70
N ALA A 180 14.78 1.10 -6.12
CA ALA A 180 15.73 0.05 -6.47
C ALA A 180 15.47 -1.27 -5.72
N GLY A 181 14.42 -1.31 -4.88
CA GLY A 181 14.04 -2.47 -4.06
C GLY A 181 14.81 -2.56 -2.75
N GLY A 182 15.53 -1.52 -2.35
CA GLY A 182 16.12 -1.42 -1.03
C GLY A 182 15.03 -1.40 0.03
N ARG A 183 15.11 -2.34 0.99
CA ARG A 183 14.16 -2.46 2.11
C ARG A 183 14.75 -1.84 3.37
N TYR A 184 13.95 -1.03 4.05
CA TYR A 184 14.34 -0.39 5.31
C TYR A 184 13.24 -0.58 6.36
N GLU A 185 13.62 -0.98 7.56
CA GLU A 185 12.70 -1.08 8.69
C GLU A 185 12.57 0.27 9.40
N GLU A 186 11.34 0.65 9.74
CA GLU A 186 11.02 1.86 10.47
C GLU A 186 10.56 1.49 11.89
N SER A 187 11.10 2.19 12.90
CA SER A 187 10.91 1.82 14.31
C SER A 187 9.51 2.09 14.84
N ASP A 188 8.89 3.19 14.40
CA ASP A 188 7.75 3.79 15.09
C ASP A 188 6.59 4.07 14.13
N TYR A 189 6.84 4.78 13.04
CA TYR A 189 5.83 5.15 12.05
C TYR A 189 6.49 5.52 10.72
N HIS A 190 5.72 5.47 9.64
CA HIS A 190 6.15 6.00 8.35
C HIS A 190 4.95 6.38 7.48
N ALA A 191 5.16 7.30 6.53
CA ALA A 191 4.18 7.59 5.50
C ALA A 191 4.88 7.79 4.16
N ILE A 192 4.18 7.47 3.08
CA ILE A 192 4.65 7.64 1.70
C ILE A 192 3.52 8.23 0.83
N GLY A 193 3.89 8.63 -0.39
CA GLY A 193 2.98 9.33 -1.30
C GLY A 193 3.08 10.86 -1.17
N SER A 194 2.21 11.59 -1.87
CA SER A 194 2.28 13.04 -2.06
C SER A 194 2.21 13.83 -0.75
N GLY A 195 1.24 13.52 0.12
CA GLY A 195 1.11 14.11 1.46
C GLY A 195 1.87 13.34 2.55
N GLY A 196 2.75 12.40 2.17
CA GLY A 196 3.51 11.60 3.13
C GLY A 196 4.44 12.44 4.00
N LYS A 197 4.91 13.60 3.52
CA LYS A 197 5.72 14.53 4.32
C LYS A 197 4.88 15.12 5.47
N ASP A 198 3.69 15.61 5.16
CA ASP A 198 2.83 16.31 6.12
C ASP A 198 2.23 15.34 7.14
N ALA A 199 1.89 14.12 6.69
CA ALA A 199 1.54 13.02 7.57
C ALA A 199 2.69 12.68 8.55
N ARG A 200 3.94 12.58 8.07
CA ARG A 200 5.11 12.32 8.94
C ARG A 200 5.36 13.45 9.94
N ASN A 201 5.09 14.70 9.59
CA ASN A 201 5.21 15.82 10.52
C ASN A 201 4.20 15.70 11.67
N THR A 202 2.94 15.39 11.33
CA THR A 202 1.90 15.15 12.34
C THR A 202 2.27 13.97 13.25
N MET A 203 2.72 12.86 12.67
CA MET A 203 3.16 11.70 13.46
C MET A 203 4.36 12.03 14.35
N ARG A 204 5.31 12.84 13.89
CA ARG A 204 6.46 13.29 14.68
C ARG A 204 6.05 14.03 15.95
N GLU A 205 5.04 14.87 15.88
CA GLU A 205 4.61 15.70 17.00
C GLU A 205 3.77 14.93 18.03
N HIS A 206 2.94 14.00 17.56
CA HIS A 206 1.92 13.37 18.39
C HIS A 206 2.23 11.91 18.77
N PHE A 207 3.20 11.26 18.12
CA PHE A 207 3.54 9.89 18.42
C PHE A 207 4.06 9.71 19.85
N ARG A 208 3.58 8.65 20.50
CA ARG A 208 4.07 8.17 21.80
C ARG A 208 4.33 6.67 21.70
N LYS A 209 5.48 6.25 22.21
CA LYS A 209 5.80 4.81 22.28
C LYS A 209 4.73 4.06 23.07
N SER A 210 4.37 2.88 22.58
CA SER A 210 3.43 1.97 23.23
C SER A 210 2.05 2.59 23.53
N MET A 211 1.58 3.49 22.65
CA MET A 211 0.22 4.02 22.72
C MET A 211 -0.84 2.92 22.59
N ALA A 212 -2.03 3.18 23.11
CA ALA A 212 -3.14 2.25 22.97
C ALA A 212 -3.70 2.25 21.53
N GLU A 213 -4.42 1.20 21.16
CA GLU A 213 -5.05 1.08 19.84
C GLU A 213 -5.90 2.30 19.43
N PRO A 214 -6.77 2.86 20.30
CA PRO A 214 -7.57 4.03 19.91
C PRO A 214 -6.72 5.27 19.62
N ASP A 215 -5.65 5.48 20.39
CA ASP A 215 -4.72 6.61 20.21
C ASP A 215 -3.93 6.46 18.90
N ALA A 216 -3.57 5.23 18.53
CA ALA A 216 -2.89 4.94 17.26
C ALA A 216 -3.80 5.22 16.06
N LEU A 217 -5.08 4.87 16.16
CA LEU A 217 -6.06 5.19 15.13
C LEU A 217 -6.30 6.69 15.03
N ASP A 218 -6.47 7.38 16.16
CA ASP A 218 -6.62 8.83 16.21
C ASP A 218 -5.43 9.54 15.56
N LEU A 219 -4.21 9.11 15.88
CA LEU A 219 -2.98 9.63 15.27
C LEU A 219 -2.94 9.38 13.76
N ALA A 220 -3.24 8.15 13.32
CA ALA A 220 -3.24 7.79 11.90
C ALA A 220 -4.24 8.64 11.09
N LEU A 221 -5.47 8.77 11.59
CA LEU A 221 -6.53 9.52 10.91
C LEU A 221 -6.30 11.03 10.94
N THR A 222 -5.75 11.55 12.04
CA THR A 222 -5.33 12.96 12.16
C THR A 222 -4.18 13.27 11.20
N ALA A 223 -3.19 12.38 11.08
CA ALA A 223 -2.09 12.55 10.13
C ALA A 223 -2.58 12.58 8.67
N LEU A 224 -3.54 11.74 8.29
CA LEU A 224 -4.17 11.80 6.98
C LEU A 224 -5.01 13.06 6.77
N TYR A 225 -5.70 13.53 7.82
CA TYR A 225 -6.45 14.78 7.77
C TYR A 225 -5.53 15.98 7.50
N ASN A 226 -4.45 16.10 8.27
CA ASN A 226 -3.49 17.18 8.14
C ASN A 226 -2.80 17.13 6.77
N ALA A 227 -2.46 15.93 6.28
CA ALA A 227 -1.94 15.77 4.92
C ALA A 227 -2.94 16.24 3.85
N ALA A 228 -4.24 15.98 4.03
CA ALA A 228 -5.27 16.45 3.10
C ALA A 228 -5.51 17.97 3.14
N ASP A 229 -5.12 18.64 4.22
CA ASP A 229 -5.22 20.10 4.37
C ASP A 229 -4.22 20.80 3.42
N ASP A 230 -3.02 20.22 3.26
CA ASP A 230 -1.90 20.82 2.53
C ASP A 230 -1.60 20.16 1.17
N ASP A 231 -1.99 18.90 0.94
CA ASP A 231 -1.73 18.14 -0.29
C ASP A 231 -3.00 17.90 -1.13
N VAL A 232 -3.02 18.46 -2.34
CA VAL A 232 -4.11 18.29 -3.31
C VAL A 232 -4.34 16.83 -3.73
N GLY A 233 -3.27 16.02 -3.72
CA GLY A 233 -3.30 14.60 -4.07
C GLY A 233 -3.95 13.72 -3.01
N THR A 234 -4.12 14.24 -1.79
CA THR A 234 -4.68 13.51 -0.65
C THR A 234 -6.15 13.85 -0.45
N GLY A 235 -6.98 12.83 -0.30
CA GLY A 235 -8.39 12.98 0.03
C GLY A 235 -8.65 12.98 1.54
N GLY A 236 -9.10 14.12 2.08
CA GLY A 236 -9.69 14.17 3.42
C GLY A 236 -11.05 13.44 3.50
N PRO A 237 -11.67 13.36 4.69
CA PRO A 237 -12.98 12.74 4.85
C PRO A 237 -14.07 13.52 4.08
N ASP A 238 -14.84 12.83 3.24
CA ASP A 238 -16.03 13.39 2.57
C ASP A 238 -17.28 13.00 3.35
N LEU A 239 -17.70 13.88 4.27
CA LEU A 239 -18.85 13.66 5.15
C LEU A 239 -20.19 13.65 4.39
N VAL A 240 -20.26 14.27 3.22
CA VAL A 240 -21.49 14.32 2.41
C VAL A 240 -21.71 12.96 1.72
N ARG A 241 -20.63 12.36 1.21
CA ARG A 241 -20.68 11.07 0.49
C ARG A 241 -20.39 9.85 1.37
N GLY A 242 -20.06 10.07 2.64
CA GLY A 242 -19.63 9.01 3.56
C GLY A 242 -18.39 8.29 3.02
N ILE A 243 -17.38 9.04 2.58
CA ILE A 243 -16.12 8.46 2.12
C ILE A 243 -15.05 8.80 3.13
N TYR A 244 -14.47 7.76 3.71
CA TYR A 244 -13.42 7.88 4.72
C TYR A 244 -12.17 7.11 4.28
N PRO A 245 -10.99 7.53 4.76
CA PRO A 245 -9.79 6.71 4.72
C PRO A 245 -10.03 5.29 5.23
N THR A 246 -9.35 4.33 4.62
CA THR A 246 -9.36 2.93 5.07
C THR A 246 -8.22 2.70 6.03
N ALA A 247 -8.47 1.96 7.10
CA ALA A 247 -7.44 1.55 8.04
C ALA A 247 -7.59 0.06 8.40
N LYS A 248 -6.47 -0.59 8.70
CA LYS A 248 -6.42 -1.99 9.17
C LYS A 248 -5.46 -2.10 10.35
N PHE A 249 -5.86 -2.84 11.37
CA PHE A 249 -4.98 -3.24 12.46
C PHE A 249 -4.37 -4.61 12.16
N VAL A 250 -3.09 -4.76 12.42
CA VAL A 250 -2.37 -6.04 12.30
C VAL A 250 -1.77 -6.37 13.67
N THR A 251 -2.23 -7.47 14.26
CA THR A 251 -1.97 -7.87 15.66
C THR A 251 -1.63 -9.36 15.73
N ALA A 252 -1.37 -9.88 16.94
CA ALA A 252 -1.20 -11.32 17.16
C ALA A 252 -2.43 -12.14 16.71
N GLN A 253 -3.63 -11.58 16.82
CA GLN A 253 -4.90 -12.21 16.44
C GLN A 253 -5.15 -12.15 14.92
N GLY A 254 -4.25 -11.50 14.18
CA GLY A 254 -4.34 -11.31 12.74
C GLY A 254 -4.75 -9.89 12.37
N ILE A 255 -5.29 -9.76 11.17
CA ILE A 255 -5.68 -8.49 10.56
C ILE A 255 -7.18 -8.21 10.69
N VAL A 256 -7.52 -6.98 11.05
CA VAL A 256 -8.91 -6.50 11.20
C VAL A 256 -9.09 -5.17 10.51
N ASP A 257 -10.13 -5.06 9.68
CA ASP A 257 -10.55 -3.81 9.07
C ASP A 257 -11.19 -2.87 10.12
N VAL A 258 -10.82 -1.59 10.07
CA VAL A 258 -11.48 -0.58 10.89
C VAL A 258 -12.79 -0.19 10.22
N SER A 259 -13.90 -0.39 10.93
CA SER A 259 -15.24 -0.05 10.46
C SER A 259 -15.39 1.46 10.18
N ASP A 260 -16.16 1.83 9.16
CA ASP A 260 -16.46 3.22 8.83
C ASP A 260 -17.09 3.99 10.00
N GLU A 261 -17.87 3.34 10.88
CA GLU A 261 -18.43 3.96 12.08
C GLU A 261 -17.35 4.42 13.06
N LYS A 262 -16.32 3.60 13.29
CA LYS A 262 -15.17 3.92 14.15
C LYS A 262 -14.33 5.05 13.53
N VAL A 263 -14.08 5.00 12.22
CA VAL A 263 -13.37 6.08 11.50
C VAL A 263 -14.14 7.40 11.57
N ARG A 264 -15.44 7.36 11.30
CA ARG A 264 -16.32 8.53 11.38
C ARG A 264 -16.33 9.13 12.78
N SER A 265 -16.43 8.31 13.83
CA SER A 265 -16.42 8.79 15.21
C SER A 265 -15.14 9.58 15.55
N VAL A 266 -13.99 9.16 15.02
CA VAL A 266 -12.73 9.88 15.20
C VAL A 266 -12.79 11.24 14.47
N TYR A 267 -13.23 11.26 13.21
CA TYR A 267 -13.33 12.50 12.44
C TYR A 267 -14.34 13.50 13.00
N ASP A 268 -15.49 13.04 13.47
CA ASP A 268 -16.50 13.89 14.10
C ASP A 268 -15.89 14.60 15.33
N GLY A 269 -15.12 13.87 16.15
CA GLY A 269 -14.37 14.43 17.28
C GLY A 269 -13.28 15.42 16.86
N LEU A 270 -12.46 15.07 15.86
CA LEU A 270 -11.39 15.92 15.33
C LEU A 270 -11.93 17.25 14.80
N ILE A 271 -12.99 17.19 13.99
CA ILE A 271 -13.62 18.37 13.39
C ILE A 271 -14.27 19.25 14.46
N ALA A 272 -14.95 18.67 15.43
CA ALA A 272 -15.51 19.42 16.55
C ALA A 272 -14.41 20.17 17.34
N ALA A 273 -13.29 19.49 17.64
CA ALA A 273 -12.16 20.07 18.36
C ALA A 273 -11.39 21.14 17.58
N ARG A 274 -11.41 21.11 16.23
CA ARG A 274 -10.84 22.17 15.40
C ARG A 274 -11.76 23.39 15.35
N ARG A 275 -13.07 23.18 15.13
CA ARG A 275 -14.07 24.26 15.13
C ARG A 275 -14.07 25.07 16.42
N SER A 276 -13.90 24.41 17.57
CA SER A 276 -13.84 25.11 18.86
C SER A 276 -12.57 25.93 19.08
N ARG A 277 -11.50 25.71 18.30
CA ARG A 277 -10.25 26.49 18.39
C ARG A 277 -10.25 27.72 17.49
N GLU A 278 -11.07 27.71 16.43
CA GLU A 278 -11.20 28.81 15.48
C GLU A 278 -12.33 29.78 15.85
N ALA A 279 -13.25 29.36 16.73
CA ALA A 279 -14.34 30.18 17.27
C ALA A 279 -13.86 31.02 18.47
#